data_AF-A0A2E8QEB5-F1
#
_entry.id   AF-A0A2E8QEB5-F1
#
_cell.length_a   1.000
_cell.length_b   1.000
_cell.length_c   1.000
_cell.angle_alpha   90.00
_cell.angle_beta   90.00
_cell.angle_gamma   90.00
#
_symmetry.space_group_name_H-M   'P 1'
#
loop_
_entity.id
_entity.type
_entity.pdbx_description
1 polymer ?
#
loop_
_entity_poly.entity_id
_entity_poly.type
_entity_poly.pdbx_seq_one_letter_code
_entity_poly.pdbx_strand_id
1 'polypeptide(L)'
;MIEAIFILYLLLIICVGILSNKFVSSQLDFLLAGRRLGPWVTAFSERASGESAWLLLGLPGAAIAIGYGEIWAVIGITIGIISSWFLIAERLRDE
;
A
#
# COMPACT_ATOMS: atom_id res chain seq x y z
N MET A 1 21.23 -0.20 18.95
CA MET A 1 20.23 0.88 18.80
C MET A 1 19.26 0.59 17.65
N ILE A 2 19.74 0.32 16.43
CA ILE A 2 18.90 -0.02 15.27
C ILE A 2 18.07 -1.30 15.50
N GLU A 3 18.69 -2.35 16.05
CA GLU A 3 17.99 -3.61 16.38
C GLU A 3 16.81 -3.40 17.33
N ALA A 4 16.97 -2.55 18.35
CA ALA A 4 15.91 -2.24 19.30
C ALA A 4 14.75 -1.48 18.63
N ILE A 5 15.05 -0.55 17.73
CA ILE A 5 14.04 0.19 16.95
C ILE A 5 13.29 -0.78 16.02
N PHE A 6 13.99 -1.70 15.37
CA PHE A 6 13.40 -2.71 14.50
C PHE A 6 12.46 -3.66 15.25
N ILE A 7 12.91 -4.18 16.39
CA ILE A 7 12.09 -5.04 17.26
C ILE A 7 10.84 -4.28 17.74
N LEU A 8 11.00 -3.02 18.17
CA LEU A 8 9.89 -2.18 18.61
C LEU A 8 8.86 -1.96 17.48
N TYR A 9 9.34 -1.70 16.27
CA TYR A 9 8.50 -1.54 15.08
C TYR A 9 7.69 -2.81 14.77
N LEU A 10 8.34 -3.99 14.79
CA LEU A 10 7.65 -5.27 14.59
C LEU A 10 6.59 -5.53 15.66
N LEU A 11 6.92 -5.26 16.92
CA LEU A 11 5.97 -5.39 18.03
C LEU A 11 4.76 -4.45 17.86
N LEU A 12 4.99 -3.22 17.40
CA LEU A 12 3.91 -2.28 17.09
C LEU A 12 2.99 -2.81 16.00
N ILE A 13 3.52 -3.31 14.89
CA ILE A 13 2.72 -3.88 13.79
C ILE A 13 1.91 -5.08 14.26
N ILE A 14 2.53 -6.00 15.00
CA ILE A 14 1.84 -7.18 15.55
C ILE A 14 0.73 -6.74 16.50
N CYS A 15 1.00 -5.78 17.38
CA CYS A 15 0.01 -5.25 18.32
C CYS A 15 -1.19 -4.64 17.58
N VAL A 16 -0.95 -3.82 16.56
CA VAL A 16 -2.02 -3.25 15.72
C VAL A 16 -2.83 -4.36 15.03
N GLY A 17 -2.18 -5.42 14.54
CA GLY A 17 -2.87 -6.58 13.95
C GLY A 17 -3.79 -7.30 14.94
N ILE A 18 -3.30 -7.57 16.16
CA ILE A 18 -4.09 -8.24 17.20
C ILE A 18 -5.26 -7.37 17.66
N LEU A 19 -5.04 -6.06 17.84
CA LEU A 19 -6.10 -5.12 18.21
C LEU A 19 -7.15 -5.01 17.10
N SER A 20 -6.73 -5.08 15.84
CA SER A 20 -7.60 -5.01 14.67
C SER A 20 -8.61 -6.17 14.61
N ASN A 21 -8.26 -7.34 15.18
CA ASN A 21 -9.15 -8.51 15.21
C ASN A 21 -10.50 -8.23 15.90
N LYS A 22 -10.54 -7.30 16.85
CA LYS A 22 -11.78 -6.90 17.55
C LYS A 22 -12.81 -6.23 16.63
N PHE A 23 -12.38 -5.75 15.47
CA PHE A 23 -13.23 -5.05 14.50
C PHE A 23 -13.72 -5.97 13.37
N VAL A 24 -13.33 -7.24 13.37
CA VAL A 24 -13.67 -8.21 12.32
C VAL A 24 -14.72 -9.18 12.86
N SER A 25 -15.97 -8.99 12.45
CA SER A 25 -17.09 -9.89 12.80
C SER A 25 -17.68 -10.63 11.60
N SER A 26 -17.38 -10.17 10.38
CA SER A 26 -17.92 -10.73 9.13
C SER A 26 -16.87 -10.74 8.01
N GLN A 27 -17.15 -11.48 6.94
CA GLN A 27 -16.30 -11.52 5.75
C GLN A 27 -16.12 -10.13 5.11
N LEU A 28 -17.17 -9.30 5.13
CA LEU A 28 -17.13 -7.93 4.62
C LEU A 28 -16.26 -7.02 5.50
N ASP A 29 -16.27 -7.22 6.81
CA ASP A 29 -15.40 -6.48 7.72
C ASP A 29 -13.93 -6.89 7.53
N PHE A 30 -13.67 -8.15 7.22
CA PHE A 30 -12.32 -8.63 6.92
C PHE A 30 -11.77 -8.09 5.60
N LEU A 31 -12.58 -8.13 4.53
CA LEU A 31 -12.12 -7.77 3.18
C LEU A 31 -12.17 -6.27 2.88
N LEU A 32 -13.20 -5.58 3.39
CA LEU A 32 -13.49 -4.19 3.03
C LEU A 32 -13.51 -3.26 4.26
N ALA A 33 -13.15 -3.75 5.45
CA ALA A 33 -13.28 -3.01 6.71
C ALA A 33 -14.71 -2.43 6.88
N GLY A 34 -15.72 -3.18 6.42
CA GLY A 34 -17.13 -2.79 6.46
C GLY A 34 -17.44 -1.54 5.64
N ARG A 35 -16.58 -1.18 4.66
CA ARG A 35 -16.62 0.08 3.89
C ARG A 35 -16.59 1.34 4.77
N ARG A 36 -16.01 1.23 5.98
CA ARG A 36 -15.94 2.33 6.97
C ARG A 36 -14.68 3.18 6.83
N LEU A 37 -13.69 2.70 6.08
CA LEU A 37 -12.44 3.42 5.86
C LEU A 37 -12.67 4.56 4.87
N GLY A 38 -12.24 5.77 5.25
CA GLY A 38 -12.29 6.94 4.38
C GLY A 38 -11.35 6.81 3.17
N PRO A 39 -11.58 7.59 2.11
CA PRO A 39 -10.86 7.47 0.83
C PRO A 39 -9.34 7.63 0.99
N TRP A 40 -8.89 8.49 1.90
CA TRP A 40 -7.46 8.70 2.16
C TRP A 40 -6.79 7.47 2.76
N VAL A 41 -7.41 6.84 3.77
CA VAL A 41 -6.84 5.66 4.44
C VAL A 41 -6.76 4.49 3.47
N THR A 42 -7.81 4.30 2.65
CA THR A 42 -7.84 3.28 1.60
C THR A 42 -6.75 3.51 0.56
N ALA A 43 -6.56 4.77 0.11
CA ALA A 43 -5.51 5.12 -0.86
C ALA A 43 -4.10 4.87 -0.32
N PHE A 44 -3.82 5.27 0.93
CA PHE A 44 -2.52 5.02 1.53
C PHE A 44 -2.27 3.52 1.77
N SER A 45 -3.30 2.77 2.20
CA SER A 45 -3.19 1.33 2.43
C SER A 45 -2.87 0.56 1.15
N GLU A 46 -3.53 0.91 0.05
CA GLU A 46 -3.30 0.25 -1.23
C GLU A 46 -1.89 0.58 -1.77
N ARG A 47 -1.41 1.82 -1.64
CA ARG A 47 -0.03 2.19 -1.99
C ARG A 47 1.01 1.53 -1.12
N ALA A 48 0.80 1.46 0.20
CA ALA A 48 1.71 0.77 1.11
C ALA A 48 1.86 -0.72 0.76
N SER A 49 0.81 -1.35 0.23
CA SER A 49 0.83 -2.75 -0.21
C SER A 49 1.65 -2.93 -1.49
N GLY A 50 1.52 -2.02 -2.47
CA GLY A 50 2.23 -2.10 -3.75
C GLY A 50 3.70 -1.70 -3.69
N GLU A 51 4.06 -0.70 -2.88
CA GLU A 51 5.35 0.00 -2.98
C GLU A 51 6.44 -0.51 -2.02
N SER A 52 6.17 -1.53 -1.21
CA SER A 52 7.05 -1.94 -0.09
C SER A 52 8.45 -2.42 -0.53
N ALA A 53 8.55 -3.24 -1.59
CA ALA A 53 9.83 -3.76 -2.10
C ALA A 53 10.31 -3.02 -3.35
N TRP A 54 9.36 -2.58 -4.19
CA TRP A 54 9.65 -1.96 -5.47
C TRP A 54 10.30 -0.59 -5.30
N LEU A 55 9.77 0.26 -4.43
CA LEU A 55 10.26 1.63 -4.27
C LEU A 55 11.58 1.69 -3.48
N LEU A 56 11.78 0.74 -2.56
CA LEU A 56 12.93 0.71 -1.65
C LEU A 56 14.21 0.17 -2.31
N LEU A 57 14.09 -0.83 -3.17
CA LEU A 57 15.23 -1.50 -3.81
C LEU A 57 15.12 -1.55 -5.33
N GLY A 58 13.91 -1.77 -5.87
CA GLY A 58 13.68 -1.90 -7.31
C GLY A 58 14.00 -0.62 -8.08
N LEU A 59 13.32 0.48 -7.74
CA LEU A 59 13.46 1.76 -8.45
C LEU A 59 14.87 2.35 -8.34
N PRO A 60 15.55 2.38 -7.17
CA PRO A 60 16.93 2.85 -7.09
C PRO A 60 17.91 1.94 -7.83
N GLY A 61 17.72 0.61 -7.76
CA GLY A 61 18.55 -0.35 -8.48
C GLY A 61 18.43 -0.19 -9.99
N ALA A 62 17.21 -0.05 -10.49
CA ALA A 62 16.94 0.25 -11.89
C ALA A 62 17.53 1.61 -12.29
N ALA A 63 17.42 2.63 -11.44
CA ALA A 63 17.95 3.96 -11.72
C ALA A 63 19.47 3.96 -11.80
N ILE A 64 20.16 3.15 -11.01
CA ILE A 64 21.62 2.97 -11.11
C ILE A 64 21.99 2.29 -12.43
N ALA A 65 21.20 1.31 -12.89
CA ALA A 65 21.49 0.55 -14.11
C ALA A 65 21.16 1.29 -15.41
N ILE A 66 20.03 2.01 -15.44
CA ILE A 66 19.42 2.60 -16.65
C ILE A 66 19.59 4.14 -16.65
N GLY A 67 19.88 4.75 -15.51
CA GLY A 67 20.07 6.19 -15.38
C GLY A 67 18.76 6.96 -15.53
N TYR A 68 18.81 8.11 -16.21
CA TYR A 68 17.66 8.99 -16.41
C TYR A 68 16.48 8.36 -17.19
N GLY A 69 16.69 7.21 -17.84
CA GLY A 69 15.61 6.46 -18.50
C GLY A 69 14.51 6.01 -17.53
N GLU A 70 14.84 5.79 -16.25
CA GLU A 70 13.87 5.36 -15.23
C GLU A 70 12.82 6.41 -14.87
N ILE A 71 12.98 7.65 -15.33
CA ILE A 71 11.93 8.66 -15.17
C ILE A 71 10.62 8.20 -15.85
N TRP A 72 10.72 7.38 -16.90
CA TRP A 72 9.57 6.78 -17.56
C TRP A 72 8.82 5.78 -16.68
N ALA A 73 9.53 5.03 -15.83
CA ALA A 73 8.88 4.13 -14.87
C ALA A 73 8.04 4.93 -13.87
N VAL A 74 8.57 6.05 -13.35
CA VAL A 74 7.84 6.94 -12.44
C VAL A 74 6.58 7.53 -13.12
N ILE A 75 6.72 8.01 -14.35
CA ILE A 75 5.60 8.55 -15.14
C ILE A 75 4.56 7.46 -15.40
N GLY A 76 4.98 6.28 -15.84
CA GLY A 76 4.11 5.15 -16.15
C GLY A 76 3.34 4.66 -14.93
N ILE A 77 4.02 4.51 -13.79
CA ILE A 77 3.38 4.12 -12.52
C ILE A 77 2.36 5.19 -12.09
N THR A 78 2.72 6.47 -12.14
CA THR A 78 1.82 7.56 -11.77
C THR A 78 0.56 7.56 -12.62
N ILE A 79 0.71 7.48 -13.94
CA ILE A 79 -0.43 7.47 -14.87
C ILE A 79 -1.26 6.20 -14.68
N GLY A 80 -0.63 5.03 -14.59
CA GLY A 80 -1.31 3.75 -14.41
C GLY A 80 -2.13 3.69 -13.12
N ILE A 81 -1.59 4.23 -12.03
CA ILE A 81 -2.28 4.39 -10.75
C ILE A 81 -3.50 5.29 -10.91
N ILE A 82 -3.34 6.48 -11.49
CA ILE A 82 -4.43 7.43 -11.68
C ILE A 82 -5.53 6.79 -12.54
N SER A 83 -5.15 6.18 -13.66
CA SER A 83 -6.08 5.49 -14.55
C SER A 83 -6.81 4.34 -13.84
N SER A 84 -6.13 3.54 -13.01
CA SER A 84 -6.77 2.48 -12.23
C SER A 84 -7.86 3.02 -11.29
N TRP A 85 -7.56 4.13 -10.61
CA TRP A 85 -8.52 4.79 -9.72
C TRP A 85 -9.73 5.37 -10.46
N PHE A 86 -9.53 6.00 -11.61
CA PHE A 86 -10.64 6.61 -12.37
C PHE A 86 -11.46 5.61 -13.20
N LEU A 87 -10.83 4.54 -13.71
CA LEU A 87 -11.48 3.62 -14.66
C LEU A 87 -12.02 2.36 -14.00
N ILE A 88 -11.35 1.86 -12.95
CA ILE A 88 -11.62 0.54 -12.38
C ILE A 88 -12.24 0.67 -10.98
N ALA A 89 -11.73 1.58 -10.14
CA ALA A 89 -12.11 1.60 -8.73
C ALA A 89 -13.59 1.94 -8.48
N GLU A 90 -14.21 2.79 -9.30
CA GLU A 90 -15.65 3.09 -9.19
C GLU A 90 -16.50 1.85 -9.43
N ARG A 91 -16.20 1.15 -10.54
CA ARG A 91 -16.93 -0.06 -10.94
C ARG A 91 -16.76 -1.21 -9.94
N LEU A 92 -15.58 -1.35 -9.34
CA LEU A 92 -15.29 -2.36 -8.32
C LEU A 92 -15.94 -2.05 -6.96
N ARG A 93 -16.26 -0.78 -6.69
CA ARG A 93 -16.96 -0.38 -5.45
C ARG A 93 -18.46 -0.69 -5.51
N ASP A 94 -19.03 -0.67 -6.70
CA ASP A 94 -20.46 -0.88 -6.90
C ASP A 94 -20.85 -2.37 -6.94
N GLU A 95 -19.87 -3.28 -7.14
CA GLU A 95 -19.98 -4.73 -6.88
C GLU A 95 -19.83 -5.08 -5.39
#